data_AF-A0A917YAX8-F1
#
_entry.id   AF-A0A917YAX8-F1
#
_cell.length_a   1.000
_cell.length_b   1.000
_cell.length_c   1.000
_cell.angle_alpha   90.00
_cell.angle_beta   90.00
_cell.angle_gamma   90.00
#
_symmetry.space_group_name_H-M   'P 1'
#
loop_
_entity.id
_entity.type
_entity.pdbx_description
1 polymer ?
#
loop_
_entity_poly.entity_id
_entity_poly.type
_entity_poly.pdbx_seq_one_letter_code
_entity_poly.pdbx_strand_id
1 'polypeptide(L)'
;MPEKVPQAIKRVSKQDLVGLSSKSERLNLGRGREPGWLDQHLADDATGSLRAILLEHPPKICYRSLILIKRADREVEHFLLDVLPEDFDRLEDIAGDALLAFMRWALMQIPLSPLPTE
;
A
#
# COMPACT_ATOMS: atom_id res chain seq x y z
N MET A 1 20.37 14.88 -5.53
CA MET A 1 19.87 14.13 -6.71
C MET A 1 18.37 14.26 -6.71
N PRO A 2 17.66 14.34 -7.85
CA PRO A 2 16.20 14.27 -7.80
C PRO A 2 15.84 12.95 -7.13
N GLU A 3 15.12 13.02 -6.01
CA GLU A 3 14.61 11.83 -5.34
C GLU A 3 13.71 11.11 -6.36
N LYS A 4 14.12 9.92 -6.77
CA LYS A 4 13.33 9.10 -7.69
C LYS A 4 12.30 8.33 -6.87
N VAL A 5 11.11 8.15 -7.42
CA VAL A 5 10.12 7.23 -6.84
C VAL A 5 10.76 5.83 -6.77
N PRO A 6 10.85 5.20 -5.59
CA PRO A 6 11.46 3.89 -5.46
C PRO A 6 10.64 2.84 -6.21
N GLN A 7 11.34 1.87 -6.82
CA GLN A 7 10.69 0.79 -7.57
C GLN A 7 10.35 -0.43 -6.71
N ALA A 8 10.87 -0.49 -5.48
CA ALA A 8 10.62 -1.58 -4.56
C ALA A 8 9.12 -1.70 -4.23
N ILE A 9 8.64 -2.94 -4.14
CA ILE A 9 7.33 -3.25 -3.58
C ILE A 9 7.57 -3.73 -2.16
N LYS A 10 6.91 -3.07 -1.21
CA LYS A 10 7.07 -3.31 0.22
C LYS A 10 5.98 -4.24 0.74
N ARG A 11 6.31 -5.11 1.68
CA ARG A 11 5.34 -5.87 2.47
C ARG A 11 4.81 -4.98 3.58
N VAL A 12 3.51 -5.07 3.84
CA VAL A 12 2.86 -4.36 4.96
C VAL A 12 1.91 -5.29 5.68
N SER A 13 1.91 -5.22 7.00
CA SER A 13 0.92 -5.83 7.88
C SER A 13 -0.21 -4.84 8.23
N LYS A 14 -1.26 -5.34 8.87
CA LYS A 14 -2.28 -4.49 9.51
C LYS A 14 -1.65 -3.44 10.44
N GLN A 15 -0.70 -3.84 11.29
CA GLN A 15 -0.06 -2.95 12.25
C GLN A 15 0.75 -1.85 11.56
N ASP A 16 1.47 -2.19 10.48
CA ASP A 16 2.19 -1.20 9.68
C ASP A 16 1.23 -0.16 9.11
N LEU A 17 0.10 -0.59 8.52
CA LEU A 17 -0.87 0.32 7.92
C LEU A 17 -1.56 1.23 8.95
N VAL A 18 -1.92 0.69 10.12
CA VAL A 18 -2.48 1.50 11.22
C VAL A 18 -1.46 2.54 11.70
N GLY A 19 -0.20 2.14 11.87
CA GLY A 19 0.88 3.04 12.29
C GLY A 19 1.16 4.13 11.27
N LEU A 20 1.29 3.76 10.00
CA LEU A 20 1.50 4.70 8.89
C LEU A 20 0.32 5.67 8.75
N SER A 21 -0.91 5.19 8.75
CA SER A 21 -2.11 6.05 8.64
C SER A 21 -2.22 7.03 9.81
N SER A 22 -1.96 6.57 11.04
CA SER A 22 -1.96 7.43 12.23
C SER A 22 -0.87 8.51 12.15
N LYS A 23 0.32 8.15 11.63
CA LYS A 23 1.42 9.11 11.43
C LYS A 23 1.05 10.13 10.34
N SER A 24 0.45 9.69 9.24
CA SER A 24 0.01 10.57 8.14
C SER A 24 -1.07 11.55 8.60
N GLU A 25 -2.03 11.11 9.42
CA GLU A 25 -3.02 12.01 10.05
C GLU A 25 -2.34 13.09 10.90
N ARG A 26 -1.47 12.69 11.83
CA ARG A 26 -0.75 13.63 12.71
C ARG A 26 0.11 14.65 11.94
N LEU A 27 0.62 14.25 10.78
CA LEU A 27 1.48 15.08 9.93
C LEU A 27 0.73 15.80 8.81
N ASN A 28 -0.60 15.68 8.76
CA ASN A 28 -1.46 16.25 7.71
C ASN A 28 -1.04 15.83 6.29
N LEU A 29 -0.70 14.55 6.12
CA LEU A 29 -0.41 13.90 4.83
C LEU A 29 -1.66 13.17 4.30
N GLY A 30 -1.68 12.79 3.03
CA GLY A 30 -2.75 11.97 2.45
C GLY A 30 -2.86 10.62 3.16
N ARG A 31 -3.89 10.45 3.99
CA ARG A 31 -4.00 9.31 4.94
C ARG A 31 -4.71 8.07 4.41
N GLY A 32 -5.35 8.13 3.24
CA GLY A 32 -6.16 7.01 2.75
C GLY A 32 -7.29 6.63 3.70
N ARG A 33 -7.29 5.38 4.17
CA ARG A 33 -8.23 4.86 5.19
C ARG A 33 -7.81 5.27 6.59
N GLU A 34 -8.80 5.56 7.45
CA GLU A 34 -8.56 5.96 8.83
C GLU A 34 -8.04 4.80 9.70
N PRO A 35 -7.22 5.05 10.73
CA PRO A 35 -6.65 3.99 11.57
C PRO A 35 -7.71 3.07 12.18
N GLY A 36 -8.81 3.62 12.70
CA GLY A 36 -9.91 2.82 13.28
C GLY A 36 -10.64 1.97 12.24
N TRP A 37 -10.75 2.45 10.99
CA TRP A 37 -11.31 1.65 9.91
C TRP A 37 -10.41 0.46 9.57
N LEU A 38 -9.10 0.69 9.46
CA LEU A 38 -8.10 -0.36 9.18
C LEU A 38 -8.10 -1.42 10.28
N ASP A 39 -8.21 -0.99 11.54
CA ASP A 39 -8.25 -1.90 12.69
C ASP A 39 -9.49 -2.80 12.65
N GLN A 40 -10.64 -2.26 12.25
CA GLN A 40 -11.90 -2.99 12.18
C GLN A 40 -12.02 -3.92 10.96
N HIS A 41 -11.45 -3.55 9.81
CA HIS A 41 -11.74 -4.23 8.52
C HIS A 41 -10.62 -5.17 8.05
N LEU A 42 -9.41 -5.05 8.59
CA LEU A 42 -8.30 -5.94 8.27
C LEU A 42 -8.21 -7.07 9.31
N ALA A 43 -7.97 -8.29 8.83
CA ALA A 43 -7.63 -9.42 9.68
C ALA A 43 -6.30 -9.17 10.41
N ASP A 44 -6.12 -9.77 11.59
CA ASP A 44 -4.91 -9.55 12.40
C ASP A 44 -3.64 -10.09 11.73
N ASP A 45 -3.77 -11.12 10.90
CA ASP A 45 -2.70 -11.70 10.08
C ASP A 45 -2.67 -11.15 8.64
N ALA A 46 -3.43 -10.09 8.35
CA ALA A 46 -3.51 -9.51 7.02
C ALA A 46 -2.12 -9.02 6.57
N THR A 47 -1.69 -9.54 5.43
CA THR A 47 -0.47 -9.11 4.73
C THR A 47 -0.86 -8.53 3.38
N GLY A 48 -0.34 -7.35 3.08
CA GLY A 48 -0.54 -6.64 1.82
C GLY A 48 0.78 -6.17 1.22
N SER A 49 0.65 -5.33 0.20
CA SER A 49 1.76 -4.61 -0.40
C SER A 49 1.56 -3.11 -0.37
N LEU A 50 2.69 -2.41 -0.39
CA LEU A 50 2.78 -0.99 -0.58
C LEU A 50 3.76 -0.71 -1.73
N ARG A 51 3.37 0.14 -2.68
CA ARG A 51 4.25 0.60 -3.77
C ARG A 51 4.17 2.11 -3.93
N ALA A 52 5.31 2.78 -3.90
CA ALA A 52 5.37 4.21 -4.21
C ALA A 52 5.03 4.43 -5.71
N ILE A 53 4.15 5.40 -5.98
CA ILE A 53 3.73 5.75 -7.34
C ILE A 53 4.06 7.20 -7.71
N LEU A 54 4.22 8.08 -6.72
CA LEU A 54 4.52 9.49 -6.93
C LEU A 54 5.33 10.04 -5.75
N LEU A 55 6.24 10.96 -6.04
CA LEU A 55 6.94 11.76 -5.04
C LEU A 55 6.17 13.07 -4.83
N GLU A 56 5.66 13.28 -3.64
CA GLU A 56 4.91 14.46 -3.20
C GLU A 56 5.79 15.32 -2.31
N HIS A 57 5.57 16.64 -2.32
CA HIS A 57 6.41 17.63 -1.62
C HIS A 57 5.67 18.43 -0.53
N PRO A 58 4.36 18.76 -0.64
CA PRO A 58 3.65 19.52 0.40
C PRO A 58 2.64 18.67 1.18
N PRO A 59 2.56 18.76 2.53
CA PRO A 59 3.32 19.64 3.43
C PRO A 59 4.72 19.11 3.81
N LYS A 60 5.05 17.86 3.45
CA LYS A 60 6.39 17.25 3.59
C LYS A 60 6.69 16.37 2.39
N ILE A 61 7.97 16.13 2.13
CA ILE A 61 8.42 15.14 1.16
C ILE A 61 7.92 13.77 1.59
N CYS A 62 7.16 13.12 0.72
CA CYS A 62 6.61 11.78 0.95
C CYS A 62 6.37 11.04 -0.36
N TYR A 63 6.25 9.73 -0.28
CA TYR A 63 5.82 8.88 -1.38
C TYR A 63 4.32 8.64 -1.27
N ARG A 64 3.56 9.16 -2.23
CA ARG A 64 2.18 8.69 -2.44
C ARG A 64 2.28 7.25 -2.90
N SER A 65 1.73 6.36 -2.10
CA SER A 65 1.89 4.93 -2.24
C SER A 65 0.53 4.25 -2.43
N LEU A 66 0.47 3.30 -3.35
CA LEU A 66 -0.68 2.43 -3.53
C LEU A 66 -0.57 1.25 -2.55
N ILE A 67 -1.62 1.07 -1.76
CA ILE A 67 -1.81 -0.09 -0.88
C ILE A 67 -2.72 -1.10 -1.55
N LEU A 68 -2.37 -2.37 -1.44
CA LEU A 68 -3.23 -3.50 -1.79
C LEU A 68 -3.20 -4.52 -0.66
N ILE A 69 -4.34 -4.80 -0.03
CA ILE A 69 -4.39 -5.70 1.13
C ILE A 69 -5.73 -6.45 1.19
N LYS A 70 -5.70 -7.68 1.71
CA LYS A 70 -6.91 -8.47 1.97
C LYS A 70 -7.62 -7.98 3.23
N ARG A 71 -8.94 -7.87 3.15
CA ARG A 71 -9.82 -7.61 4.27
C ARG A 71 -10.25 -8.91 4.95
N ALA A 72 -10.83 -8.77 6.15
CA ALA A 72 -11.33 -9.90 6.93
C ALA A 72 -12.49 -10.65 6.25
N ASP A 73 -13.28 -9.97 5.42
CA ASP A 73 -14.37 -10.53 4.62
C ASP A 73 -13.89 -11.22 3.32
N ARG A 74 -12.58 -11.37 3.13
CA ARG A 74 -11.91 -11.92 1.94
C ARG A 74 -11.95 -11.04 0.70
N GLU A 75 -12.55 -9.86 0.80
CA GLU A 75 -12.44 -8.83 -0.24
C GLU A 75 -11.04 -8.21 -0.24
N VAL A 76 -10.74 -7.49 -1.32
CA VAL A 76 -9.46 -6.77 -1.46
C VAL A 76 -9.72 -5.28 -1.41
N GLU A 77 -8.93 -4.61 -0.59
CA GLU A 77 -8.96 -3.16 -0.46
C GLU A 77 -7.77 -2.54 -1.21
N HIS A 78 -8.06 -1.43 -1.90
CA HIS A 78 -7.06 -0.60 -2.57
C HIS A 78 -7.21 0.87 -2.17
N PHE A 79 -6.14 1.51 -1.74
CA PHE A 79 -6.18 2.93 -1.39
C PHE A 79 -4.80 3.58 -1.48
N LEU A 80 -4.79 4.90 -1.49
CA LEU A 80 -3.56 5.69 -1.51
C LEU A 80 -3.22 6.14 -0.10
N LEU A 81 -1.93 6.05 0.24
CA LEU A 81 -1.37 6.51 1.51
C LEU A 81 -0.04 7.20 1.23
N ASP A 82 0.10 8.42 1.72
CA ASP A 82 1.35 9.18 1.67
C ASP A 82 2.23 8.70 2.83
N VAL A 83 3.44 8.23 2.50
CA VAL A 83 4.40 7.62 3.43
C VAL A 83 5.74 8.34 3.35
N LEU A 84 6.35 8.68 4.49
CA LEU A 84 7.65 9.34 4.49
C LEU A 84 8.75 8.38 3.99
N PRO A 85 9.81 8.88 3.35
CA PRO A 85 10.89 8.04 2.84
C PRO A 85 11.50 7.13 3.90
N GLU A 86 11.72 7.64 5.12
CA GLU A 86 12.31 6.85 6.20
C GLU A 86 11.41 5.72 6.73
N ASP A 87 10.08 5.88 6.61
CA ASP A 87 9.15 4.82 6.98
C ASP A 87 9.05 3.79 5.85
N PHE A 88 9.09 4.24 4.60
CA PHE A 88 9.11 3.37 3.43
C PHE A 88 10.34 2.46 3.44
N ASP A 89 11.52 3.02 3.71
CA ASP A 89 12.79 2.29 3.71
C ASP A 89 12.88 1.22 4.80
N ARG A 90 12.11 1.36 5.89
CA ARG A 90 12.04 0.37 6.98
C ARG A 90 11.18 -0.86 6.65
N LEU A 91 10.29 -0.75 5.66
CA LEU A 91 9.44 -1.86 5.28
C LEU A 91 10.25 -2.92 4.51
N GLU A 92 9.91 -4.19 4.74
CA GLU A 92 10.52 -5.33 4.06
C GLU A 92 10.19 -5.31 2.56
N ASP A 93 11.18 -5.56 1.70
CA ASP A 93 10.96 -5.72 0.27
C ASP A 93 10.29 -7.08 -0.03
N ILE A 94 9.29 -7.07 -0.92
CA ILE A 94 8.80 -8.28 -1.57
C ILE A 94 9.71 -8.55 -2.78
N ALA A 95 10.50 -9.62 -2.70
CA ALA A 95 11.44 -10.00 -3.75
C ALA A 95 11.32 -11.49 -4.14
N GLY A 96 11.95 -11.86 -5.25
CA GLY A 96 12.05 -13.25 -5.73
C GLY A 96 10.69 -13.92 -5.93
N ASP A 97 10.55 -15.17 -5.44
CA ASP A 97 9.32 -15.95 -5.60
C ASP A 97 8.12 -15.33 -4.91
N ALA A 98 8.34 -14.64 -3.79
CA ALA A 98 7.27 -13.93 -3.08
C ALA A 98 6.70 -12.80 -3.95
N LEU A 99 7.54 -12.13 -4.74
CA LEU A 99 7.10 -11.09 -5.68
C LEU A 99 6.26 -11.69 -6.81
N LEU A 100 6.67 -12.83 -7.37
CA LEU A 100 5.89 -13.51 -8.41
C LEU A 100 4.52 -13.97 -7.90
N ALA A 101 4.48 -14.58 -6.71
CA ALA A 101 3.24 -15.00 -6.07
C ALA A 101 2.31 -13.80 -5.82
N PHE A 102 2.88 -12.70 -5.31
CA PHE A 102 2.15 -11.47 -5.05
C PHE A 102 1.58 -10.85 -6.34
N MET A 103 2.40 -10.69 -7.38
CA MET A 103 1.96 -10.12 -8.67
C MET A 103 0.82 -10.93 -9.28
N ARG A 104 0.91 -12.28 -9.24
CA ARG A 104 -0.18 -13.15 -9.72
C ARG A 104 -1.46 -12.92 -8.92
N TRP A 105 -1.37 -12.89 -7.60
CA TRP A 105 -2.53 -12.61 -6.76
C TRP A 105 -3.15 -11.23 -7.05
N ALA A 106 -2.32 -10.19 -7.16
CA ALA A 106 -2.76 -8.82 -7.43
C ALA A 106 -3.44 -8.67 -8.80
N LEU A 107 -2.90 -9.31 -9.85
CA LEU A 107 -3.51 -9.32 -11.18
C LEU A 107 -4.90 -9.96 -11.18
N MET A 108 -5.13 -11.00 -10.37
CA MET A 108 -6.44 -11.63 -10.22
C MET A 108 -7.49 -10.72 -9.57
N GLN A 109 -7.08 -9.60 -8.95
CA GLN A 109 -7.99 -8.63 -8.34
C GLN A 109 -8.41 -7.52 -9.30
N ILE A 110 -7.77 -7.42 -10.47
CA ILE A 110 -8.15 -6.45 -11.50
C ILE A 110 -9.36 -7.04 -12.23
N PRO A 111 -10.52 -6.38 -12.23
CA PRO A 111 -11.66 -6.83 -13.02
C PRO A 111 -11.29 -6.70 -14.49
N LEU A 112 -10.98 -7.83 -15.12
CA LEU A 112 -10.81 -7.91 -16.56
C LEU A 112 -12.21 -7.98 -17.16
N SER A 113 -12.65 -6.91 -17.81
CA SER A 113 -13.82 -6.99 -18.69
C SER A 113 -13.56 -8.09 -19.71
N PRO A 114 -14.56 -8.94 -20.03
CA PRO A 114 -14.43 -9.83 -21.16
C PRO A 114 -14.08 -8.99 -22.39
N LEU A 115 -13.09 -9.45 -23.16
CA LEU A 115 -12.77 -8.84 -24.44
C LEU A 115 -14.07 -8.78 -25.27
N PRO A 116 -14.35 -7.66 -25.97
CA PRO A 116 -15.50 -7.62 -26.86
C PRO A 116 -15.39 -8.79 -27.85
N THR A 117 -16.51 -9.51 -28.05
CA THR A 117 -16.61 -10.51 -29.12
C THR A 117 -16.31 -9.86 -30.46
N GLU A 118 -15.42 -10.48 -31.23
CA GLU A 118 -15.04 -10.06 -32.60
C GLU A 118 -16.24 -9.91 -33.54
#